data_AF-A0A7C5QNK5-F1
#
_entry.id   AF-A0A7C5QNK5-F1
#
_cell.length_a   1.000
_cell.length_b   1.000
_cell.length_c   1.000
_cell.angle_alpha   90.00
_cell.angle_beta   90.00
_cell.angle_gamma   90.00
#
_symmetry.space_group_name_H-M   'P 1'
#
loop_
_entity.id
_entity.type
_entity.pdbx_description
1 polymer ?
#
loop_
_entity_poly.entity_id
_entity_poly.type
_entity_poly.pdbx_seq_one_letter_code
_entity_poly.pdbx_strand_id
1 'polypeptide(L)'
;MALSLWRCGVRRRFAIDEELHGAIAVSSVAEEYRRLAEERCACGGRYRLRRQMLLEGRSGRHYDRLEVACERCGAERAFLFEISAFYGRRA
;
A
#
# COMPACT_ATOMS: atom_id res chain seq x y z
N MET A 1 9.93 -32.62 -14.62
CA MET A 1 9.03 -32.21 -15.73
C MET A 1 8.30 -30.96 -15.29
N ALA A 2 8.52 -29.87 -16.02
CA ALA A 2 7.89 -28.57 -15.79
C ALA A 2 6.43 -28.60 -16.28
N LEU A 3 5.52 -28.05 -15.49
CA LEU A 3 4.28 -27.47 -16.00
C LEU A 3 4.04 -26.14 -15.30
N SER A 4 4.57 -25.11 -15.96
CA SER A 4 4.16 -23.72 -15.84
C SER A 4 2.66 -23.61 -16.03
N LEU A 5 1.95 -23.11 -15.01
CA LEU A 5 0.62 -22.55 -15.16
C LEU A 5 0.67 -21.10 -14.67
N TRP A 6 1.28 -20.24 -15.49
CA TRP A 6 1.06 -18.80 -15.42
C TRP A 6 -0.36 -18.54 -15.93
N ARG A 7 -1.35 -18.64 -15.04
CA ARG A 7 -2.69 -18.14 -15.32
C ARG A 7 -2.69 -16.64 -15.04
N CYS A 8 -2.51 -15.88 -16.12
CA CYS A 8 -2.85 -14.46 -16.16
C CYS A 8 -4.32 -14.32 -15.76
N GLY A 9 -4.54 -13.82 -14.55
CA GLY A 9 -5.87 -13.67 -13.98
C GLY A 9 -5.73 -12.71 -12.81
N VAL A 10 -6.07 -11.45 -13.06
CA VAL A 10 -6.23 -10.44 -12.01
C VAL A 10 -7.40 -10.91 -11.14
N ARG A 11 -7.14 -11.84 -10.21
CA ARG A 11 -8.06 -12.11 -9.11
C ARG A 11 -8.11 -10.80 -8.37
N ARG A 12 -9.20 -10.04 -8.51
CA ARG A 12 -9.54 -8.94 -7.61
C ARG A 12 -9.62 -9.55 -6.21
N ARG A 13 -8.48 -9.55 -5.52
CA ARG A 13 -8.36 -10.06 -4.17
C ARG A 13 -8.85 -8.92 -3.31
N PHE A 14 -10.15 -8.91 -3.06
CA PHE A 14 -10.74 -8.04 -2.04
C PHE A 14 -10.02 -8.36 -0.74
N ALA A 15 -9.32 -7.37 -0.18
CA ALA A 15 -8.75 -7.50 1.14
C ALA A 15 -9.92 -7.57 2.13
N ILE A 16 -9.83 -8.41 3.15
CA ILE A 16 -10.83 -8.40 4.21
C ILE A 16 -10.62 -7.10 5.00
N ASP A 17 -11.69 -6.36 5.29
CA ASP A 17 -11.59 -5.02 5.91
C ASP A 17 -10.87 -5.04 7.28
N GLU A 18 -10.84 -6.21 7.93
CA GLU A 18 -10.12 -6.47 9.18
C GLU A 18 -8.59 -6.54 8.99
N GLU A 19 -8.09 -6.93 7.81
CA GLU A 19 -6.66 -6.79 7.44
C GLU A 19 -6.26 -5.33 7.16
N LEU A 20 -7.27 -4.46 7.02
CA LEU A 20 -7.12 -3.04 6.70
C LEU A 20 -7.39 -2.16 7.93
N HIS A 21 -7.71 -2.77 9.08
CA HIS A 21 -7.87 -2.08 10.36
C HIS A 21 -6.52 -1.49 10.78
N GLY A 22 -6.44 -0.16 10.84
CA GLY A 22 -5.19 0.58 11.07
C GLY A 22 -4.66 1.31 9.84
N ALA A 23 -5.40 1.30 8.72
CA ALA A 23 -5.13 2.20 7.61
C ALA A 23 -5.15 3.67 8.08
N ILE A 24 -4.15 4.43 7.66
CA ILE A 24 -4.02 5.84 7.97
C ILE A 24 -4.92 6.60 7.00
N ALA A 25 -5.95 7.27 7.52
CA ALA A 25 -6.78 8.15 6.69
C ALA A 25 -5.95 9.33 6.19
N VAL A 26 -6.02 9.59 4.89
CA VAL A 26 -5.33 10.70 4.23
C VAL A 26 -6.31 11.46 3.33
N SER A 27 -6.02 12.72 3.10
CA SER A 27 -6.86 13.63 2.31
C SER A 27 -6.39 13.77 0.86
N SER A 28 -5.17 13.32 0.56
CA SER A 28 -4.58 13.40 -0.79
C SER A 28 -3.40 12.43 -0.94
N VAL A 29 -3.08 12.08 -2.19
CA VAL A 29 -1.87 11.32 -2.55
C VAL A 29 -0.59 12.03 -2.07
N ALA A 30 -0.55 13.36 -2.12
CA ALA A 30 0.60 14.13 -1.64
C ALA A 30 0.83 13.97 -0.13
N GLU A 31 -0.23 13.76 0.66
CA GLU A 31 -0.13 13.48 2.09
C GLU A 31 0.51 12.11 2.37
N GLU A 32 0.20 11.09 1.57
CA GLU A 32 0.79 9.74 1.69
C GLU A 32 2.31 9.80 1.52
N TYR A 33 2.78 10.42 0.43
CA TYR A 33 4.20 10.54 0.15
C TYR A 33 4.93 11.36 1.21
N ARG A 34 4.28 12.40 1.78
CA ARG A 34 4.87 13.18 2.88
C ARG A 34 5.05 12.33 4.13
N ARG A 35 4.01 11.59 4.54
CA ARG A 35 4.09 10.67 5.69
C ARG A 35 5.17 9.61 5.48
N LEU A 36 5.25 9.03 4.29
CA LEU A 36 6.31 8.08 3.96
C LEU A 36 7.71 8.70 4.03
N ALA A 37 7.87 9.94 3.58
CA ALA A 37 9.14 10.66 3.62
C ALA A 37 9.58 11.08 5.03
N GLU A 38 8.64 11.24 5.96
CA GLU A 38 8.90 11.53 7.37
C GLU A 38 9.28 10.26 8.16
N GLU A 39 8.71 9.11 7.80
CA GLU A 39 9.00 7.83 8.45
C GLU A 39 10.46 7.38 8.26
N ARG A 40 11.00 6.77 9.31
CA ARG A 40 12.36 6.21 9.34
C ARG A 40 12.31 4.76 9.75
N CYS A 41 13.22 3.97 9.20
CA CYS A 41 13.46 2.62 9.72
C CYS A 41 14.03 2.72 11.13
N ALA A 42 13.79 1.70 11.96
CA ALA A 42 14.40 1.60 13.30
C ALA A 42 15.94 1.69 13.27
N CYS A 43 16.57 1.33 12.14
CA CYS A 43 18.01 1.51 11.93
C CYS A 43 18.44 2.96 11.57
N GLY A 44 17.49 3.90 11.53
CA GLY A 44 17.66 5.29 11.10
C GLY A 44 17.67 5.52 9.59
N GLY A 45 17.61 4.46 8.77
CA GLY A 45 17.62 4.55 7.32
C GLY A 45 16.31 5.07 6.73
N ARG A 46 16.38 5.62 5.52
CA ARG A 46 15.20 6.02 4.74
C ARG A 46 14.53 4.80 4.10
N TYR A 47 13.23 4.90 3.89
CA TYR A 47 12.46 3.92 3.15
C TYR A 47 12.37 4.32 1.67
N ARG A 48 12.56 3.35 0.79
CA ARG A 48 12.32 3.47 -0.65
C ARG A 48 11.08 2.68 -1.04
N LEU A 49 10.20 3.30 -1.81
CA LEU A 49 9.02 2.63 -2.35
C LEU A 49 9.42 1.51 -3.32
N ARG A 50 8.89 0.31 -3.10
CA ARG A 50 9.13 -0.88 -3.93
C ARG A 50 7.91 -1.24 -4.76
N ARG A 51 6.73 -1.18 -4.16
CA ARG A 51 5.47 -1.51 -4.82
C ARG A 51 4.35 -0.67 -4.23
N GLN A 52 3.42 -0.27 -5.09
CA GLN A 52 2.18 0.41 -4.73
C GLN A 52 1.03 -0.43 -5.27
N MET A 53 0.00 -0.63 -4.46
CA MET A 53 -1.17 -1.44 -4.81
C MET A 53 -2.43 -0.78 -4.30
N LEU A 54 -3.35 -0.51 -5.21
CA LEU A 54 -4.71 -0.15 -4.87
C LEU A 54 -5.48 -1.38 -4.42
N LEU A 55 -6.05 -1.33 -3.23
CA LEU A 55 -6.90 -2.36 -2.65
C LEU A 55 -8.33 -1.85 -2.52
N GLU A 56 -9.28 -2.75 -2.71
CA GLU A 56 -10.70 -2.50 -2.47
C GLU A 56 -11.14 -3.42 -1.33
N GLY A 57 -11.65 -2.81 -0.26
CA GLY A 57 -12.27 -3.49 0.86
C GLY A 57 -13.66 -4.01 0.50
N ARG A 58 -14.17 -4.97 1.26
CA ARG A 58 -15.52 -5.52 1.04
C ARG A 58 -16.63 -4.51 1.28
N SER A 59 -16.37 -3.51 2.12
CA SER A 59 -17.27 -2.37 2.36
C SER A 59 -17.27 -1.32 1.23
N GLY A 60 -16.52 -1.53 0.14
CA GLY A 60 -16.38 -0.56 -0.96
C GLY A 60 -15.41 0.58 -0.63
N ARG A 61 -14.65 0.47 0.46
CA ARG A 61 -13.57 1.41 0.80
C ARG A 61 -12.35 1.14 -0.07
N HIS A 62 -11.64 2.21 -0.41
CA HIS A 62 -10.43 2.16 -1.19
C HIS A 62 -9.22 2.44 -0.32
N TYR A 63 -8.18 1.64 -0.53
CA TYR A 63 -6.95 1.73 0.23
C TYR A 63 -5.76 1.73 -0.70
N ASP A 64 -4.73 2.49 -0.35
CA ASP A 64 -3.44 2.41 -1.02
C ASP A 64 -2.42 1.72 -0.12
N ARG A 65 -1.80 0.65 -0.64
CA ARG A 65 -0.78 -0.12 0.06
C ARG A 65 0.58 0.15 -0.56
N LEU A 66 1.45 0.78 0.24
CA LEU A 66 2.84 1.06 -0.12
C LEU A 66 3.76 0.06 0.55
N GLU A 67 4.36 -0.82 -0.24
CA GLU A 67 5.44 -1.70 0.21
C GLU A 67 6.78 -1.01 0.00
N VAL A 68 7.52 -0.85 1.08
CA VAL A 68 8.80 -0.15 1.08
C VAL A 68 9.90 -1.01 1.66
N ALA A 69 11.13 -0.74 1.25
CA ALA A 69 12.33 -1.35 1.81
C ALA A 69 13.27 -0.26 2.31
N CYS A 70 13.90 -0.49 3.46
CA CYS A 70 14.92 0.42 3.98
C CYS A 70 16.16 0.37 3.08
N GLU A 71 16.64 1.52 2.63
CA GLU A 71 17.83 1.61 1.77
C GLU A 71 19.13 1.25 2.50
N ARG A 72 19.11 1.23 3.83
CA ARG A 72 20.28 0.93 4.67
C ARG A 72 20.36 -0.55 5.06
N CYS A 73 19.32 -1.09 5.68
CA CYS A 73 19.32 -2.46 6.21
C CYS A 73 18.47 -3.45 5.40
N GLY A 74 17.76 -3.00 4.37
CA GLY A 74 16.88 -3.84 3.56
C GLY A 74 15.56 -4.24 4.23
N ALA A 75 15.31 -3.84 5.48
CA ALA A 75 14.08 -4.18 6.19
C ALA A 75 12.84 -3.69 5.43
N GLU A 76 11.89 -4.58 5.24
CA GLU A 76 10.64 -4.30 4.53
C GLU A 76 9.54 -3.86 5.50
N ARG A 77 8.66 -2.96 5.02
CA ARG A 77 7.48 -2.52 5.74
C ARG A 77 6.36 -2.22 4.75
N ALA A 78 5.11 -2.43 5.16
CA ALA A 78 3.96 -1.97 4.42
C ALA A 78 3.30 -0.80 5.15
N PHE A 79 2.96 0.25 4.41
CA PHE A 79 2.06 1.30 4.84
C PHE A 79 0.72 1.12 4.14
N LEU A 80 -0.35 1.34 4.87
CA LEU A 80 -1.70 1.24 4.35
C LEU A 80 -2.41 2.57 4.61
N PHE A 81 -2.92 3.17 3.55
CA PHE A 81 -3.62 4.44 3.58
C PHE A 81 -5.07 4.23 3.15
N GLU A 82 -6.01 4.87 3.84
CA GLU A 82 -7.42 4.87 3.45
C GLU A 82 -7.67 6.11 2.60
N ILE A 83 -8.06 5.88 1.35
CA ILE A 83 -8.12 6.91 0.30
C ILE A 83 -9.53 7.12 -0.25
N SER A 84 -10.56 6.48 0.32
CA SER A 84 -11.94 6.58 -0.16
C SER A 84 -12.42 8.04 -0.14
N ALA A 85 -11.84 8.87 0.73
CA ALA A 85 -12.13 10.29 0.78
C ALA A 85 -11.85 11.02 -0.54
N PHE A 86 -10.91 10.60 -1.38
CA PHE A 86 -10.58 11.32 -2.62
C PHE A 86 -10.45 10.42 -3.85
N TYR A 87 -10.43 9.10 -3.66
CA TYR A 87 -10.41 8.14 -4.75
C TYR A 87 -11.68 8.24 -5.61
N GLY A 88 -11.52 8.38 -6.93
CA GLY A 88 -12.63 8.48 -7.89
C GLY A 88 -13.25 9.87 -8.05
N ARG A 89 -12.86 10.87 -7.24
CA ARG A 89 -13.21 12.27 -7.54
C ARG A 89 -12.31 12.75 -8.68
N ARG A 90 -12.88 12.99 -9.86
CA ARG A 90 -12.16 13.68 -10.94
C ARG A 90 -11.72 15.06 -10.42
N ALA A 91 -10.44 15.36 -10.54
CA ALA A 91 -9.88 16.69 -10.35
C ALA A 91 -10.49 17.69 -11.34
#